data_AF-A0A7C2C651-F1
#
_entry.id   AF-A0A7C2C651-F1
#
_cell.length_a   1.000
_cell.length_b   1.000
_cell.length_c   1.000
_cell.angle_alpha   90.00
_cell.angle_beta   90.00
_cell.angle_gamma   90.00
#
_symmetry.space_group_name_H-M   'P 1'
#
loop_
_entity.id
_entity.type
_entity.pdbx_description
1 polymer ?
#
loop_
_entity_poly.entity_id
_entity_poly.type
_entity_poly.pdbx_seq_one_letter_code
_entity_poly.pdbx_strand_id
1 'polypeptide(L)'
;MPLASIIVPVKDFGRAKQRLAEALPPEVRRGLVEAMFADVMAALEGADLIGRTVVVTGEPAIAGLARRWGARVLPEPSGSGVNEILDRAVAELGLPDDEAVLIL
;
A
#
# COMPACT_ATOMS: atom_id res chain seq x y z
N MET A 1 11.45 -20.05 -5.76
CA MET A 1 11.93 -18.78 -5.19
C MET A 1 11.00 -17.70 -5.69
N PRO A 2 10.41 -16.87 -4.80
CA PRO A 2 9.62 -15.73 -5.25
C PRO A 2 10.50 -14.82 -6.10
N LEU A 3 9.92 -14.26 -7.17
CA LEU A 3 10.64 -13.47 -8.17
C LEU A 3 10.49 -11.96 -7.94
N ALA A 4 9.52 -11.56 -7.10
CA ALA A 4 9.23 -10.15 -6.90
C ALA A 4 8.77 -9.82 -5.47
N SER A 5 9.07 -8.59 -5.08
CA SER A 5 8.46 -7.89 -3.96
C SER A 5 7.42 -6.88 -4.48
N ILE A 6 6.41 -6.59 -3.68
CA ILE A 6 5.38 -5.63 -4.03
C ILE A 6 5.24 -4.51 -3.00
N ILE A 7 5.04 -3.28 -3.49
CA ILE A 7 4.82 -2.08 -2.69
C ILE A 7 3.43 -1.52 -3.02
N VAL A 8 2.60 -1.35 -1.99
CA VAL A 8 1.23 -0.84 -2.09
C VAL A 8 1.13 0.47 -1.29
N PRO A 9 1.34 1.64 -1.92
CA PRO A 9 1.10 2.93 -1.29
C PRO A 9 -0.40 3.18 -1.07
N VAL A 10 -0.80 3.46 0.18
CA VAL A 10 -2.17 3.80 0.54
C VAL A 10 -2.20 5.10 1.33
N LYS A 11 -2.76 6.14 0.71
CA LYS A 11 -2.91 7.46 1.33
C LYS A 11 -3.92 7.46 2.48
N ASP A 12 -3.71 8.36 3.42
CA ASP A 12 -4.66 8.66 4.50
C ASP A 12 -6.06 8.96 4.00
N PHE A 13 -7.08 8.54 4.75
CA PHE A 13 -8.48 8.68 4.33
C PHE A 13 -8.89 10.13 4.05
N GLY A 14 -8.34 11.09 4.79
CA GLY A 14 -8.60 12.53 4.56
C GLY A 14 -8.07 13.04 3.21
N ARG A 15 -7.06 12.39 2.65
CA ARG A 15 -6.41 12.77 1.37
C ARG A 15 -6.72 11.80 0.23
N ALA A 16 -7.32 10.66 0.52
CA ALA A 16 -7.68 9.66 -0.46
C ALA A 16 -8.93 10.08 -1.26
N LYS A 17 -8.94 9.70 -2.55
CA LYS A 17 -10.08 9.85 -3.47
C LYS A 17 -10.70 11.25 -3.49
N GLN A 18 -9.89 12.30 -3.33
CA GLN A 18 -10.36 13.70 -3.31
C GLN A 18 -11.15 14.10 -4.57
N ARG A 19 -10.85 13.49 -5.72
CA ARG A 19 -11.63 13.69 -6.96
C ARG A 19 -13.08 13.20 -6.86
N LEU A 20 -13.40 12.35 -5.88
CA LEU A 20 -14.76 11.89 -5.61
C LEU A 20 -15.43 12.69 -4.49
N ALA A 21 -14.79 13.75 -3.97
CA ALA A 21 -15.29 14.46 -2.80
C ALA A 21 -16.62 15.18 -3.02
N GLU A 22 -16.92 15.56 -4.26
CA GLU A 22 -18.20 16.19 -4.62
C GLU A 22 -19.36 15.19 -4.59
N ALA A 23 -19.10 13.90 -4.82
CA ALA A 23 -20.12 12.86 -4.90
C ALA A 23 -20.20 11.99 -3.63
N LEU A 24 -19.09 11.83 -2.90
CA LEU A 24 -18.97 10.92 -1.77
C LEU A 24 -18.52 11.63 -0.49
N PRO A 25 -19.34 11.56 0.58
CA PRO A 25 -18.94 12.02 1.91
C PRO A 25 -17.67 11.32 2.41
N PRO A 26 -16.90 11.95 3.32
CA PRO A 26 -15.64 11.41 3.84
C PRO A 26 -15.73 9.96 4.34
N GLU A 27 -16.78 9.62 5.07
CA GLU A 27 -17.07 8.29 5.61
C GLU A 27 -17.26 7.23 4.52
N VAL A 28 -17.93 7.59 3.41
CA VAL A 28 -18.12 6.69 2.27
C VAL A 28 -16.80 6.50 1.52
N ARG A 29 -16.01 7.56 1.36
CA ARG A 29 -14.68 7.46 0.74
C ARG A 29 -13.73 6.60 1.57
N ARG A 30 -13.81 6.67 2.90
CA ARG A 30 -13.07 5.77 3.78
C ARG A 30 -13.43 4.31 3.52
N GLY A 31 -14.72 3.97 3.56
CA GLY A 31 -15.18 2.61 3.28
C GLY A 31 -14.74 2.11 1.90
N LEU A 32 -14.77 2.99 0.89
CA LEU A 32 -14.27 2.67 -0.45
C LEU A 32 -12.77 2.35 -0.45
N VAL A 33 -11.93 3.12 0.25
CA VAL A 33 -10.49 2.87 0.33
C VAL A 33 -10.21 1.55 1.06
N GLU A 34 -10.91 1.27 2.16
CA GLU A 34 -10.77 0.00 2.89
C GLU A 34 -11.17 -1.20 2.03
N ALA A 35 -12.28 -1.11 1.28
CA ALA A 35 -12.72 -2.16 0.36
C ALA A 35 -11.72 -2.40 -0.78
N MET A 36 -11.28 -1.33 -1.45
CA MET A 36 -10.27 -1.44 -2.51
C MET A 36 -8.94 -2.01 -2.00
N PHE A 37 -8.52 -1.65 -0.79
CA PHE A 37 -7.33 -2.21 -0.18
C PHE A 37 -7.48 -3.71 0.08
N ALA A 38 -8.63 -4.14 0.62
CA ALA A 38 -8.90 -5.56 0.82
C ALA A 38 -8.90 -6.35 -0.50
N ASP A 39 -9.46 -5.79 -1.57
CA ASP A 39 -9.46 -6.41 -2.90
C ASP A 39 -8.03 -6.59 -3.45
N VAL A 40 -7.18 -5.56 -3.30
CA VAL A 40 -5.76 -5.64 -3.69
C VAL A 40 -5.05 -6.73 -2.90
N MET A 41 -5.21 -6.75 -1.59
CA MET A 41 -4.56 -7.75 -0.74
C MET A 41 -5.03 -9.17 -1.08
N ALA A 42 -6.33 -9.36 -1.36
CA ALA A 42 -6.89 -10.65 -1.79
C ALA A 42 -6.28 -11.14 -3.11
N ALA A 43 -6.09 -10.23 -4.07
CA ALA A 43 -5.42 -10.56 -5.33
C ALA A 43 -3.95 -10.98 -5.13
N LEU A 44 -3.26 -10.39 -4.14
CA LEU A 44 -1.87 -10.72 -3.83
C LEU A 44 -1.70 -12.05 -3.11
N GLU A 45 -2.68 -12.47 -2.30
CA GLU A 45 -2.65 -13.80 -1.67
C GLU A 45 -2.67 -14.93 -2.70
N GLY A 46 -3.30 -14.71 -3.86
CA GLY A 46 -3.29 -15.66 -4.98
C GLY A 46 -2.06 -15.57 -5.89
N ALA A 47 -1.07 -14.73 -5.60
CA ALA A 47 0.06 -14.46 -6.48
C ALA A 47 1.34 -15.20 -6.01
N ASP A 48 1.51 -16.45 -6.45
CA ASP A 48 2.59 -17.37 -6.03
C ASP A 48 4.03 -16.87 -6.23
N LEU A 49 4.23 -15.86 -7.09
CA LEU A 49 5.55 -15.30 -7.39
C LEU A 49 5.94 -14.12 -6.48
N ILE A 50 5.01 -13.63 -5.65
CA ILE A 50 5.23 -12.51 -4.72
C ILE A 50 5.74 -13.06 -3.39
N GLY A 51 6.98 -12.68 -3.03
CA GLY A 51 7.62 -13.14 -1.79
C GLY A 51 7.40 -12.22 -0.60
N ARG A 52 7.21 -10.93 -0.86
CA ARG A 52 7.05 -9.90 0.18
C ARG A 52 6.06 -8.85 -0.26
N THR A 53 5.19 -8.47 0.67
CA THR A 53 4.24 -7.37 0.49
C THR A 53 4.54 -6.27 1.48
N VAL A 54 4.77 -5.07 0.97
CA VAL A 54 4.98 -3.84 1.74
C VAL A 54 3.84 -2.88 1.49
N VAL A 55 3.21 -2.43 2.56
CA VAL A 55 2.19 -1.39 2.52
C VAL A 55 2.79 -0.11 3.08
N VAL A 56 2.71 0.97 2.32
CA VAL A 56 3.20 2.29 2.79
C VAL A 56 2.00 3.17 3.07
N THR A 57 1.80 3.56 4.33
CA THR A 57 0.60 4.30 4.73
C THR A 57 0.81 5.09 6.02
N GLY A 58 0.19 6.28 6.10
CA GLY A 58 0.06 7.04 7.34
C GLY A 58 -1.20 6.66 8.15
N GLU A 59 -2.09 5.84 7.58
CA GLU A 59 -3.42 5.58 8.12
C GLU A 59 -3.41 4.37 9.08
N PRO A 60 -3.67 4.56 10.39
CA PRO A 60 -3.63 3.47 11.36
C PRO A 60 -4.59 2.31 11.03
N ALA A 61 -5.75 2.59 10.44
CA ALA A 61 -6.70 1.55 10.05
C ALA A 61 -6.13 0.63 8.95
N ILE A 62 -5.51 1.21 7.92
CA ILE A 62 -4.87 0.46 6.83
C ILE A 62 -3.64 -0.28 7.34
N ALA A 63 -2.81 0.36 8.18
CA ALA A 63 -1.68 -0.30 8.81
C ALA A 63 -2.12 -1.53 9.64
N GLY A 64 -3.25 -1.43 10.35
CA GLY A 64 -3.83 -2.54 11.09
C GLY A 64 -4.34 -3.66 10.18
N LEU A 65 -5.00 -3.32 9.07
CA LEU A 65 -5.45 -4.27 8.05
C LEU A 65 -4.27 -5.00 7.40
N ALA A 66 -3.29 -4.25 6.89
CA ALA A 66 -2.09 -4.78 6.24
C ALA A 66 -1.35 -5.81 7.11
N ARG A 67 -1.17 -5.53 8.40
CA ARG A 67 -0.52 -6.47 9.34
C ARG A 67 -1.30 -7.76 9.51
N ARG A 68 -2.64 -7.73 9.51
CA ARG A 68 -3.45 -8.95 9.59
C ARG A 68 -3.29 -9.85 8.36
N TRP A 69 -2.95 -9.25 7.23
CA TRP A 69 -2.63 -9.93 5.98
C TRP A 69 -1.15 -10.35 5.87
N GLY A 70 -0.36 -10.19 6.94
CA GLY A 70 1.06 -10.54 6.94
C GLY A 70 1.98 -9.56 6.19
N ALA A 71 1.45 -8.41 5.73
CA ALA A 71 2.26 -7.40 5.06
C ALA A 71 3.12 -6.61 6.04
N ARG A 72 4.33 -6.24 5.59
CA ARG A 72 5.18 -5.27 6.28
C ARG A 72 4.58 -3.87 6.08
N VAL A 73 4.52 -3.08 7.13
CA VAL A 73 4.00 -1.70 7.05
C VAL A 73 5.14 -0.70 7.20
N LEU A 74 5.24 0.24 6.27
CA LEU A 74 6.10 1.41 6.37
C LEU A 74 5.23 2.65 6.57
N PRO A 75 5.60 3.56 7.51
CA PRO A 75 4.87 4.80 7.70
C PRO A 75 5.05 5.74 6.51
N GLU A 76 3.95 6.37 6.06
CA GLU A 76 4.02 7.47 5.08
C GLU A 76 4.53 8.74 5.79
N PRO A 77 5.68 9.33 5.37
CA PRO A 77 6.13 10.61 5.91
C PRO A 77 5.19 11.74 5.49
N SER A 78 4.74 12.54 6.45
CA SER A 78 3.91 13.71 6.19
C SER A 78 4.59 14.68 5.23
N GLY A 79 3.92 15.03 4.14
CA GLY A 79 4.38 16.07 3.19
C GLY A 79 5.27 15.59 2.05
N SER A 80 5.65 14.30 2.01
CA SER A 80 6.41 13.74 0.88
C SER A 80 5.53 13.45 -0.34
N GLY A 81 6.14 13.57 -1.52
CA GLY A 81 5.53 13.11 -2.77
C GLY A 81 5.50 11.58 -2.84
N VAL A 82 4.57 11.00 -3.61
CA VAL A 82 4.45 9.53 -3.78
C VAL A 82 5.76 8.91 -4.27
N ASN A 83 6.50 9.58 -5.16
CA ASN A 83 7.78 9.07 -5.66
C ASN A 83 8.84 8.94 -4.55
N GLU A 84 8.98 9.96 -3.69
CA GLU A 84 9.94 9.92 -2.57
C GLU A 84 9.63 8.79 -1.58
N ILE A 85 8.33 8.56 -1.36
CA ILE A 85 7.84 7.48 -0.50
C ILE A 85 8.23 6.12 -1.09
N LEU A 86 8.06 5.96 -2.40
CA LEU A 86 8.39 4.73 -3.11
C LEU A 86 9.91 4.49 -3.16
N ASP A 87 10.71 5.51 -3.47
CA ASP A 87 12.17 5.43 -3.49
C ASP A 87 12.71 4.99 -2.12
N ARG A 88 12.17 5.57 -1.04
CA ARG A 88 12.51 5.18 0.32
C ARG A 88 12.09 3.74 0.63
N ALA A 89 10.89 3.34 0.23
CA ALA A 89 10.40 1.99 0.46
C ALA A 89 11.27 0.93 -0.26
N VAL A 90 11.68 1.20 -1.51
CA VAL A 90 12.61 0.35 -2.26
C VAL A 90 13.97 0.29 -1.56
N ALA A 91 14.52 1.43 -1.12
CA ALA A 91 15.79 1.47 -0.41
C ALA A 91 15.75 0.70 0.93
N GLU A 92 14.67 0.83 1.71
CA GLU A 92 14.48 0.12 2.98
C GLU A 92 14.25 -1.39 2.82
N LEU A 93 13.83 -1.84 1.63
CA LEU A 93 13.64 -3.26 1.34
C LEU A 93 14.96 -4.00 1.10
N GLY A 94 16.02 -3.28 0.69
CA GLY A 94 17.34 -3.86 0.46
C GLY A 94 17.29 -5.06 -0.48
N LEU A 95 16.62 -4.90 -1.62
CA LEU A 95 16.32 -6.01 -2.51
C LEU A 95 17.58 -6.52 -3.22
N PRO A 96 17.70 -7.84 -3.43
CA PRO A 96 18.69 -8.42 -4.32
C PRO A 96 18.62 -7.81 -5.73
N ASP A 97 19.75 -7.75 -6.44
CA ASP A 97 19.82 -7.22 -7.81
C ASP A 97 18.93 -7.99 -8.81
N ASP A 98 18.55 -9.23 -8.50
CA ASP A 98 17.72 -10.11 -9.31
C ASP A 98 16.24 -10.17 -8.88
N GLU A 99 15.82 -9.41 -7.87
CA GLU A 99 14.43 -9.37 -7.40
C GLU A 99 13.67 -8.17 -7.99
N ALA A 100 12.57 -8.43 -8.70
CA ALA A 100 11.76 -7.37 -9.29
C ALA A 100 10.89 -6.66 -8.23
N VAL A 101 10.58 -5.38 -8.47
CA VAL A 101 9.61 -4.62 -7.66
C VAL A 101 8.40 -4.28 -8.49
N LEU A 102 7.23 -4.63 -7.98
CA LEU A 102 5.96 -4.14 -8.49
C LEU A 102 5.42 -3.05 -7.55
N ILE A 103 4.92 -1.95 -8.12
CA ILE A 103 4.27 -0.87 -7.39
C ILE A 103 2.82 -0.79 -7.90
N LEU A 104 1.85 -0.91 -6.99
CA LEU A 104 0.40 -0.87 -7.30
C LEU A 104 -0.26 0.44 -6.89
#